data_AF-A0A2I0PHT1-F1
#
_entry.id   AF-A0A2I0PHT1-F1
#
_cell.length_a   1.000
_cell.length_b   1.000
_cell.length_c   1.000
_cell.angle_alpha   90.00
_cell.angle_beta   90.00
_cell.angle_gamma   90.00
#
_symmetry.space_group_name_H-M   'P 1'
#
loop_
_entity.id
_entity.type
_entity.pdbx_description
1 polymer ?
#
loop_
_entity_poly.entity_id
_entity_poly.type
_entity_poly.pdbx_seq_one_letter_code
_entity_poly.pdbx_strand_id
1 'polypeptide(L)'
;MNPKDDPYLSKAHANAEILDRKIKKLGVLAGPIRENLPVMTRYQDFWNGAKEITALFKELKPLKKSDRDLLWNRFNDLCLEVKEHQKTGYGAMEPLSKGHRDEILQLAEQAQLPKDMQNADINDLVERGKVLKNAGDMLGKFKVEMIAQHKKACFDAIQRIRKTHDAAWGGVGAGKPKPRSETLIRARMNLEANYERLRKARGALENFQIGRDHIRTFLSTARDPVKTASAQTQLAETEARITDISAGIRKLERWIAEDEQILKGQ
;
A
#
# COMPACT_ATOMS: atom_id res chain seq x y z
N MET A 1 -23.08 -54.07 -8.08
CA MET A 1 -22.12 -53.16 -7.43
C MET A 1 -22.87 -52.38 -6.36
N ASN A 2 -22.36 -52.36 -5.13
CA ASN A 2 -22.94 -51.55 -4.08
C ASN A 2 -22.70 -50.07 -4.46
N PRO A 3 -23.71 -49.19 -4.49
CA PRO A 3 -23.53 -47.77 -4.83
C PRO A 3 -22.52 -47.02 -3.95
N LYS A 4 -22.09 -47.64 -2.84
CA LYS A 4 -21.09 -47.14 -1.89
C LYS A 4 -19.64 -47.30 -2.37
N ASP A 5 -19.38 -48.08 -3.42
CA ASP A 5 -18.02 -48.38 -3.89
C ASP A 5 -17.70 -47.72 -5.25
N ASP A 6 -18.48 -46.72 -5.70
CA ASP A 6 -18.12 -45.93 -6.88
C ASP A 6 -17.01 -44.93 -6.50
N PRO A 7 -15.76 -45.12 -6.97
CA PRO A 7 -14.65 -44.23 -6.62
C PRO A 7 -14.87 -42.80 -7.11
N TYR A 8 -15.66 -42.61 -8.17
CA TYR A 8 -16.01 -41.30 -8.69
C TYR A 8 -16.93 -40.56 -7.72
N LEU A 9 -17.99 -41.21 -7.22
CA LEU A 9 -18.93 -40.60 -6.29
C LEU A 9 -18.27 -40.29 -4.95
N SER A 10 -17.43 -41.20 -4.44
CA SER A 10 -16.66 -40.97 -3.22
C SER A 10 -15.73 -39.76 -3.35
N LYS A 11 -14.99 -39.65 -4.46
CA LYS A 11 -14.11 -38.50 -4.73
C LYS A 11 -14.89 -37.20 -4.94
N ALA A 12 -16.04 -37.26 -5.63
CA ALA A 12 -16.89 -36.10 -5.85
C ALA A 12 -17.45 -35.55 -4.52
N HIS A 13 -17.84 -36.45 -3.61
CA HIS A 13 -18.31 -36.07 -2.28
C HIS A 13 -17.19 -35.43 -1.44
N ALA A 14 -16.00 -36.05 -1.39
CA ALA A 14 -14.86 -35.49 -0.68
C ALA A 14 -14.45 -34.10 -1.20
N ASN A 15 -14.49 -33.89 -2.52
CA ASN A 15 -14.25 -32.57 -3.12
C ASN A 15 -15.30 -31.53 -2.71
N ALA A 16 -16.58 -31.93 -2.65
CA ALA A 16 -17.67 -31.05 -2.20
C ALA A 16 -17.48 -30.65 -0.72
N GLU A 17 -17.05 -31.57 0.14
CA GLU A 17 -16.76 -31.28 1.55
C GLU A 17 -15.58 -30.30 1.74
N ILE A 18 -14.56 -30.36 0.88
CA ILE A 18 -13.46 -29.39 0.89
C ILE A 18 -13.98 -27.98 0.58
N LEU A 19 -14.81 -27.85 -0.46
CA LEU A 19 -15.43 -26.58 -0.84
C LEU A 19 -16.36 -26.05 0.25
N ASP A 20 -17.24 -26.88 0.80
CA ASP A 20 -18.15 -26.47 1.87
C ASP A 20 -17.39 -25.96 3.10
N ARG A 21 -16.33 -26.66 3.52
CA ARG A 21 -15.47 -26.20 4.63
C ARG A 21 -14.82 -24.86 4.35
N LYS A 22 -14.33 -24.63 3.13
CA LYS A 22 -13.74 -23.34 2.73
C LYS A 22 -14.79 -22.23 2.67
N ILE A 23 -15.97 -22.48 2.13
CA ILE A 23 -17.09 -21.53 2.09
C ILE A 23 -17.57 -21.18 3.50
N LYS A 24 -17.67 -22.16 4.41
CA LYS A 24 -17.98 -21.92 5.83
C LYS A 24 -16.93 -21.02 6.49
N LYS A 25 -15.64 -21.25 6.25
CA LYS A 25 -14.56 -20.38 6.73
C LYS A 25 -14.66 -18.97 6.17
N LEU A 26 -15.00 -18.82 4.89
CA LEU A 26 -15.25 -17.51 4.27
C LEU A 26 -16.43 -16.79 4.95
N GLY A 27 -17.49 -17.52 5.30
CA GLY A 27 -18.62 -16.98 6.06
C GLY A 27 -18.23 -16.43 7.44
N VAL A 28 -17.25 -17.03 8.12
CA VAL A 28 -16.72 -16.49 9.38
C VAL A 28 -16.04 -15.13 9.16
N LEU A 29 -15.34 -14.94 8.02
CA LEU A 29 -14.73 -13.65 7.67
C LEU A 29 -15.77 -12.57 7.32
N ALA A 30 -16.96 -12.98 6.87
CA ALA A 30 -18.07 -12.05 6.62
C ALA A 30 -18.72 -11.55 7.92
N GLY A 31 -18.69 -12.31 9.01
CA GLY A 31 -19.29 -11.93 10.30
C GLY A 31 -18.84 -10.55 10.80
N PRO A 32 -17.53 -10.29 10.93
CA PRO A 32 -17.01 -8.99 11.34
C PRO A 32 -17.29 -7.85 10.36
N ILE A 33 -17.67 -8.14 9.10
CA ILE A 33 -18.11 -7.14 8.11
C ILE A 33 -19.57 -6.74 8.35
N ARG A 34 -20.44 -7.71 8.69
CA ARG A 34 -21.85 -7.47 9.05
C ARG A 34 -22.00 -6.55 10.25
N GLU A 35 -21.07 -6.64 11.18
CA GLU A 35 -21.04 -5.83 12.40
C GLU A 35 -20.54 -4.39 12.16
N ASN A 36 -20.29 -3.99 10.90
CA ASN A 36 -19.80 -2.65 10.51
C ASN A 36 -18.54 -2.19 11.27
N LEU A 37 -17.76 -3.14 11.78
CA LEU A 37 -16.56 -2.85 12.54
C LEU A 37 -15.46 -2.33 11.58
N PRO A 38 -14.84 -1.18 11.88
CA PRO A 38 -14.04 -0.42 10.91
C PRO A 38 -12.66 -1.02 10.72
N VAL A 39 -12.47 -1.94 9.75
CA VAL A 39 -11.11 -2.28 9.28
C VAL A 39 -11.11 -2.68 7.80
N MET A 40 -10.46 -1.86 6.95
CA MET A 40 -10.24 -2.17 5.52
C MET A 40 -9.56 -3.53 5.27
N THR A 41 -8.72 -4.01 6.20
CA THR A 41 -8.01 -5.29 6.07
C THR A 41 -8.97 -6.49 6.03
N ARG A 42 -10.17 -6.38 6.62
CA ARG A 42 -11.17 -7.46 6.65
C ARG A 42 -11.73 -7.78 5.26
N TYR A 43 -12.00 -6.74 4.47
CA TYR A 43 -12.43 -6.93 3.09
C TYR A 43 -11.34 -7.61 2.26
N GLN A 44 -10.07 -7.25 2.48
CA GLN A 44 -8.95 -7.87 1.78
C GLN A 44 -8.85 -9.37 2.10
N ASP A 45 -8.94 -9.75 3.38
CA ASP A 45 -8.89 -11.14 3.80
C ASP A 45 -10.07 -11.96 3.24
N PHE A 46 -11.29 -11.39 3.27
CA PHE A 46 -12.46 -12.00 2.66
C PHE A 46 -12.25 -12.22 1.15
N TRP A 47 -11.85 -11.18 0.41
CA TRP A 47 -11.67 -11.28 -1.04
C TRP A 47 -10.51 -12.20 -1.44
N ASN A 48 -9.47 -12.32 -0.61
CA ASN A 48 -8.43 -13.33 -0.80
C ASN A 48 -8.99 -14.75 -0.65
N GLY A 49 -9.78 -15.01 0.40
CA GLY A 49 -10.46 -16.30 0.57
C GLY A 49 -11.44 -16.61 -0.57
N ALA A 50 -12.15 -15.61 -1.08
CA ALA A 50 -13.07 -15.77 -2.21
C ALA A 50 -12.33 -16.15 -3.51
N LYS A 51 -11.13 -15.59 -3.74
CA LYS A 51 -10.26 -15.98 -4.86
C LYS A 51 -9.81 -17.44 -4.76
N GLU A 52 -9.41 -17.89 -3.57
CA GLU A 52 -9.05 -19.30 -3.32
C GLU A 52 -10.21 -20.23 -3.65
N ILE A 53 -11.42 -19.94 -3.16
CA ILE A 53 -12.61 -20.76 -3.42
C ILE A 53 -12.92 -20.81 -4.92
N THR A 54 -12.82 -19.68 -5.62
CA THR A 54 -13.01 -19.62 -7.08
C THR A 54 -12.01 -20.52 -7.82
N ALA A 55 -10.76 -20.60 -7.37
CA ALA A 55 -9.77 -21.52 -7.91
C ALA A 55 -10.14 -22.99 -7.63
N LEU A 56 -10.57 -23.31 -6.40
CA LEU A 56 -10.98 -24.66 -6.01
C LEU A 56 -12.16 -25.18 -6.85
N PHE A 57 -13.13 -24.34 -7.21
CA PHE A 57 -14.23 -24.74 -8.12
C PHE A 57 -13.75 -25.15 -9.52
N LYS A 58 -12.56 -24.72 -9.95
CA LYS A 58 -11.95 -25.09 -11.23
C LYS A 58 -11.08 -26.34 -11.11
N GLU A 59 -10.32 -26.42 -10.02
CA GLU A 59 -9.31 -27.45 -9.78
C GLU A 59 -9.92 -28.77 -9.27
N LEU A 60 -10.94 -28.71 -8.41
CA LEU A 60 -11.55 -29.91 -7.83
C LEU A 60 -12.51 -30.59 -8.82
N LYS A 61 -12.02 -31.67 -9.41
CA LYS A 61 -12.82 -32.59 -10.24
C LYS A 61 -12.59 -34.04 -9.79
N PRO A 62 -13.62 -34.89 -9.79
CA PRO A 62 -15.01 -34.60 -10.15
C PRO A 62 -15.79 -33.83 -9.07
N LEU A 63 -16.92 -33.23 -9.46
CA LEU A 63 -17.95 -32.68 -8.57
C LEU A 63 -19.32 -33.04 -9.13
N LYS A 64 -20.25 -33.46 -8.28
CA LYS A 64 -21.64 -33.69 -8.70
C LYS A 64 -22.28 -32.34 -9.05
N LYS A 65 -23.05 -32.29 -10.13
CA LYS A 65 -23.69 -31.06 -10.60
C LYS A 65 -24.54 -30.39 -9.51
N SER A 66 -25.38 -31.18 -8.80
CA SER A 66 -26.21 -30.68 -7.70
C SER A 66 -25.40 -29.99 -6.61
N ASP A 67 -24.29 -30.59 -6.20
CA ASP A 67 -23.46 -30.09 -5.10
C ASP A 67 -22.69 -28.85 -5.55
N ARG A 68 -22.21 -28.85 -6.79
CA ARG A 68 -21.57 -27.68 -7.41
C ARG A 68 -22.52 -26.49 -7.42
N ASP A 69 -23.74 -26.67 -7.91
CA ASP A 69 -24.73 -25.59 -8.03
C ASP A 69 -25.11 -25.04 -6.65
N LEU A 70 -25.37 -25.94 -5.68
CA LEU A 70 -25.67 -25.57 -4.30
C LEU A 70 -24.55 -24.74 -3.65
N LEU A 71 -23.31 -25.23 -3.74
CA LEU A 71 -22.15 -24.57 -3.14
C LEU A 71 -21.82 -23.26 -3.85
N TRP A 72 -21.96 -23.21 -5.17
CA TRP A 72 -21.71 -22.01 -5.97
C TRP A 72 -22.71 -20.90 -5.63
N ASN A 73 -23.99 -21.22 -5.50
CA ASN A 73 -25.01 -20.27 -5.09
C ASN A 73 -24.71 -19.70 -3.70
N ARG A 74 -24.44 -20.57 -2.72
CA ARG A 74 -24.09 -20.13 -1.36
C ARG A 74 -22.84 -19.25 -1.32
N PHE A 75 -21.84 -19.57 -2.14
CA PHE A 75 -20.63 -18.76 -2.27
C PHE A 75 -20.93 -17.38 -2.87
N ASN A 76 -21.75 -17.31 -3.92
CA ASN A 76 -22.14 -16.05 -4.55
C ASN A 76 -23.01 -15.19 -3.63
N ASP A 77 -23.92 -15.79 -2.88
CA ASP A 77 -24.77 -15.08 -1.92
C ASP A 77 -23.91 -14.36 -0.87
N LEU A 78 -22.90 -15.04 -0.32
CA LEU A 78 -21.92 -14.43 0.59
C LEU A 78 -21.13 -13.29 -0.08
N CYS A 79 -20.70 -13.47 -1.33
CA CYS A 79 -19.96 -12.43 -2.06
C CYS A 79 -20.83 -11.21 -2.35
N LEU A 80 -22.09 -11.41 -2.73
CA LEU A 80 -23.05 -10.34 -2.98
C LEU A 80 -23.34 -9.56 -1.70
N GLU A 81 -23.59 -10.26 -0.60
CA GLU A 81 -23.82 -9.66 0.72
C GLU A 81 -22.65 -8.74 1.13
N VAL A 82 -21.42 -9.28 1.11
CA VAL A 82 -20.22 -8.49 1.47
C VAL A 82 -20.01 -7.33 0.50
N LYS A 83 -20.32 -7.50 -0.77
CA LYS A 83 -20.21 -6.43 -1.78
C LYS A 83 -21.21 -5.30 -1.51
N GLU A 84 -22.44 -5.59 -1.13
CA GLU A 84 -23.44 -4.58 -0.77
C GLU A 84 -23.08 -3.86 0.54
N HIS A 85 -22.59 -4.58 1.55
CA HIS A 85 -22.04 -3.98 2.77
C HIS A 85 -20.86 -3.07 2.46
N GLN A 86 -19.94 -3.52 1.60
CA GLN A 86 -18.81 -2.72 1.17
C GLN A 86 -19.29 -1.45 0.48
N LYS A 87 -20.21 -1.56 -0.49
CA LYS A 87 -20.76 -0.40 -1.21
C LYS A 87 -21.41 0.60 -0.25
N THR A 88 -22.21 0.12 0.71
CA THR A 88 -22.89 0.96 1.70
C THR A 88 -21.90 1.64 2.64
N GLY A 89 -20.92 0.89 3.16
CA GLY A 89 -19.88 1.43 4.05
C GLY A 89 -18.97 2.45 3.35
N TYR A 90 -18.58 2.18 2.10
CA TYR A 90 -17.84 3.14 1.28
C TYR A 90 -18.66 4.39 0.98
N GLY A 91 -19.95 4.23 0.64
CA GLY A 91 -20.86 5.36 0.43
C GLY A 91 -21.03 6.24 1.68
N ALA A 92 -21.09 5.63 2.86
CA ALA A 92 -21.15 6.37 4.14
C ALA A 92 -19.83 7.09 4.46
N MET A 93 -18.68 6.52 4.10
CA MET A 93 -17.36 7.15 4.28
C MET A 93 -17.04 8.21 3.22
N GLU A 94 -17.69 8.18 2.06
CA GLU A 94 -17.33 9.06 0.95
C GLU A 94 -17.45 10.56 1.29
N PRO A 95 -18.53 11.06 1.94
CA PRO A 95 -18.61 12.46 2.35
C PRO A 95 -17.51 12.86 3.32
N LEU A 96 -17.24 12.04 4.34
CA LEU A 96 -16.18 12.29 5.33
C LEU A 96 -14.80 12.30 4.66
N SER A 97 -14.53 11.27 3.85
CA SER A 97 -13.30 11.18 3.08
C SER A 97 -13.12 12.35 2.12
N LYS A 98 -14.20 12.86 1.53
CA LYS A 98 -14.19 14.02 0.63
C LYS A 98 -13.86 15.29 1.41
N GLY A 99 -14.42 15.49 2.60
CA GLY A 99 -14.07 16.60 3.49
C GLY A 99 -12.57 16.64 3.79
N HIS A 100 -12.02 15.51 4.26
CA HIS A 100 -10.57 15.42 4.51
C HIS A 100 -9.73 15.64 3.25
N ARG A 101 -10.17 15.09 2.11
CA ARG A 101 -9.49 15.29 0.82
C ARG A 101 -9.42 16.77 0.49
N ASP A 102 -10.54 17.47 0.56
CA ASP A 102 -10.64 18.86 0.15
C ASP A 102 -9.78 19.77 1.05
N GLU A 103 -9.78 19.54 2.37
CA GLU A 103 -8.89 20.23 3.32
C GLU A 103 -7.40 19.99 3.02
N ILE A 104 -7.01 18.73 2.78
CA ILE A 104 -5.61 18.39 2.49
C ILE A 104 -5.17 18.98 1.15
N LEU A 105 -6.03 18.94 0.12
CA LEU A 105 -5.73 19.54 -1.18
C LEU A 105 -5.64 21.06 -1.11
N GLN A 106 -6.48 21.71 -0.29
CA GLN A 106 -6.38 23.15 -0.05
C GLN A 106 -5.05 23.52 0.61
N LEU A 107 -4.60 22.77 1.63
CA LEU A 107 -3.28 22.97 2.23
C LEU A 107 -2.15 22.73 1.22
N ALA A 108 -2.27 21.67 0.41
CA ALA A 108 -1.30 21.41 -0.64
C ALA A 108 -1.22 22.60 -1.62
N GLU A 109 -2.36 23.10 -2.10
CA GLU A 109 -2.43 24.25 -3.00
C GLU A 109 -1.82 25.52 -2.38
N GLN A 110 -2.10 25.81 -1.10
CA GLN A 110 -1.47 26.93 -0.39
C GLN A 110 0.05 26.79 -0.30
N ALA A 111 0.57 25.56 -0.26
CA ALA A 111 2.00 25.29 -0.25
C ALA A 111 2.66 25.37 -1.63
N GLN A 112 1.89 25.54 -2.71
CA GLN A 112 2.40 25.65 -4.08
C GLN A 112 3.32 26.87 -4.18
N LEU A 113 4.51 26.69 -4.77
CA LEU A 113 5.41 27.80 -5.08
C LEU A 113 4.96 28.50 -6.38
N PRO A 114 5.04 29.84 -6.45
CA PRO A 114 4.83 30.59 -7.69
C PRO A 114 5.78 30.14 -8.80
N LYS A 115 5.29 30.07 -10.04
CA LYS A 115 6.06 29.58 -11.20
C LYS A 115 7.24 30.50 -11.58
N ASP A 116 7.15 31.78 -11.23
CA ASP A 116 8.10 32.82 -11.68
C ASP A 116 9.15 33.21 -10.63
N MET A 117 9.31 32.43 -9.56
CA MET A 117 10.35 32.69 -8.55
C MET A 117 11.74 32.29 -9.05
N GLN A 118 12.38 33.17 -9.83
CA GLN A 118 13.84 33.10 -10.02
C GLN A 118 14.60 33.44 -8.72
N ASN A 119 13.94 34.06 -7.75
CA ASN A 119 14.45 34.33 -6.41
C ASN A 119 13.34 34.08 -5.38
N ALA A 120 13.07 32.82 -5.04
CA ALA A 120 12.19 32.52 -3.93
C ALA A 120 12.80 33.15 -2.66
N ASP A 121 12.06 34.08 -2.04
CA ASP A 121 12.42 34.54 -0.70
C ASP A 121 12.49 33.31 0.21
N ILE A 122 13.62 33.16 0.90
CA ILE A 122 13.87 32.03 1.80
C ILE A 122 12.75 31.94 2.84
N ASN A 123 12.19 33.07 3.27
CA ASN A 123 11.08 33.08 4.21
C ASN A 123 9.81 32.47 3.61
N ASP A 124 9.46 32.82 2.36
CA ASP A 124 8.29 32.25 1.69
C ASP A 124 8.46 30.74 1.45
N LEU A 125 9.68 30.32 1.11
CA LEU A 125 10.02 28.90 0.93
C LEU A 125 9.87 28.12 2.24
N VAL A 126 10.28 28.71 3.37
CA VAL A 126 10.10 28.13 4.72
C VAL A 126 8.63 28.07 5.10
N GLU A 127 7.87 29.17 4.94
CA GLU A 127 6.46 29.23 5.32
C GLU A 127 5.62 28.25 4.50
N ARG A 128 5.76 28.25 3.18
CA ARG A 128 5.07 27.27 2.31
C ARG A 128 5.52 25.84 2.59
N GLY A 129 6.77 25.64 2.98
CA GLY A 129 7.29 24.34 3.42
C GLY A 129 6.59 23.82 4.68
N LYS A 130 6.28 24.70 5.65
CA LYS A 130 5.46 24.35 6.83
C LYS A 130 4.05 23.95 6.43
N VAL A 131 3.42 24.69 5.50
CA VAL A 131 2.08 24.34 5.00
C VAL A 131 2.09 22.97 4.30
N LEU A 132 3.11 22.69 3.47
CA LEU A 132 3.26 21.38 2.83
C LEU A 132 3.40 20.24 3.86
N LYS A 133 4.16 20.49 4.93
CA LYS A 133 4.29 19.53 6.03
C LYS A 133 2.94 19.28 6.69
N ASN A 134 2.16 20.33 6.99
CA ASN A 134 0.83 20.21 7.58
C ASN A 134 -0.11 19.38 6.70
N ALA A 135 -0.07 19.56 5.38
CA ALA A 135 -0.84 18.71 4.45
C ALA A 135 -0.45 17.22 4.56
N GLY A 136 0.85 16.94 4.68
CA GLY A 136 1.38 15.58 4.89
C GLY A 136 0.97 14.96 6.22
N ASP A 137 1.05 15.72 7.31
CA ASP A 137 0.65 15.28 8.64
C ASP A 137 -0.87 15.03 8.71
N MET A 138 -1.66 15.87 8.06
CA MET A 138 -3.11 15.74 7.95
C MET A 138 -3.52 14.50 7.14
N LEU A 139 -2.85 14.23 6.02
CA LEU A 139 -3.01 12.96 5.29
C LEU A 139 -2.66 11.76 6.18
N GLY A 140 -1.56 11.85 6.94
CA GLY A 140 -1.15 10.80 7.87
C GLY A 140 -2.21 10.49 8.94
N LYS A 141 -2.84 11.53 9.48
CA LYS A 141 -3.89 11.46 10.51
C LYS A 141 -5.18 10.84 9.97
N PHE A 142 -5.69 11.33 8.84
CA PHE A 142 -7.00 10.94 8.32
C PHE A 142 -6.97 9.79 7.31
N LYS A 143 -5.79 9.24 6.98
CA LYS A 143 -5.68 8.15 5.99
C LYS A 143 -6.57 6.94 6.27
N VAL A 144 -6.97 6.67 7.52
CA VAL A 144 -7.83 5.50 7.83
C VAL A 144 -9.30 5.76 7.51
N GLU A 145 -9.72 7.03 7.56
CA GLU A 145 -11.09 7.51 7.28
C GLU A 145 -11.28 7.88 5.80
N MET A 146 -10.22 7.79 5.00
CA MET A 146 -10.27 8.10 3.58
C MET A 146 -10.49 6.86 2.70
N ILE A 147 -11.15 7.05 1.57
CA ILE A 147 -11.21 6.05 0.50
C ILE A 147 -9.92 6.08 -0.34
N ALA A 148 -9.58 4.96 -0.99
CA ALA A 148 -8.30 4.80 -1.69
C ALA A 148 -8.04 5.88 -2.75
N GLN A 149 -9.06 6.24 -3.54
CA GLN A 149 -8.97 7.28 -4.57
C GLN A 149 -8.58 8.64 -3.98
N HIS A 150 -9.20 9.03 -2.87
CA HIS A 150 -8.91 10.30 -2.20
C HIS A 150 -7.52 10.32 -1.57
N LYS A 151 -7.09 9.23 -0.91
CA LYS A 151 -5.70 9.11 -0.40
C LYS A 151 -4.69 9.30 -1.51
N LYS A 152 -4.91 8.64 -2.65
CA LYS A 152 -4.02 8.73 -3.82
C LYS A 152 -3.95 10.17 -4.35
N ALA A 153 -5.10 10.82 -4.52
CA ALA A 153 -5.16 12.22 -4.98
C ALA A 153 -4.35 13.16 -4.07
N CYS A 154 -4.53 13.06 -2.75
CA CYS A 154 -3.78 13.87 -1.79
C CYS A 154 -2.27 13.55 -1.81
N PHE A 155 -1.91 12.26 -1.82
CA PHE A 155 -0.51 11.84 -1.87
C PHE A 155 0.18 12.36 -3.13
N ASP A 156 -0.45 12.20 -4.30
CA ASP A 156 0.09 12.65 -5.58
C ASP A 156 0.26 14.18 -5.62
N ALA A 157 -0.70 14.93 -5.07
CA ALA A 157 -0.62 16.39 -4.96
C ALA A 157 0.56 16.82 -4.07
N ILE A 158 0.68 16.25 -2.88
CA ILE A 158 1.78 16.54 -1.94
C ILE A 158 3.13 16.20 -2.57
N GLN A 159 3.26 15.06 -3.24
CA GLN A 159 4.51 14.67 -3.90
C GLN A 159 4.88 15.62 -5.04
N ARG A 160 3.91 16.08 -5.82
CA ARG A 160 4.14 17.04 -6.91
C ARG A 160 4.70 18.37 -6.37
N ILE A 161 4.12 18.88 -5.29
CA ILE A 161 4.55 20.15 -4.68
C ILE A 161 5.88 20.00 -3.95
N ARG A 162 6.11 18.85 -3.31
CA ARG A 162 7.42 18.54 -2.73
C ARG A 162 8.53 18.61 -3.77
N LYS A 163 8.32 18.08 -4.98
CA LYS A 163 9.33 18.16 -6.05
C LYS A 163 9.67 19.61 -6.42
N THR A 164 8.69 20.52 -6.44
CA THR A 164 8.96 21.94 -6.72
C THR A 164 9.71 22.62 -5.57
N HIS A 165 9.38 22.27 -4.32
CA HIS A 165 10.12 22.73 -3.14
C HIS A 165 11.56 22.25 -3.15
N ASP A 166 11.79 20.95 -3.39
CA ASP A 166 13.12 20.36 -3.44
C ASP A 166 13.99 21.04 -4.53
N ALA A 167 13.41 21.34 -5.69
CA ALA A 167 14.08 22.05 -6.77
C ALA A 167 14.44 23.51 -6.37
N ALA A 168 13.50 24.23 -5.76
CA ALA A 168 13.73 25.60 -5.31
C ALA A 168 14.81 25.67 -4.20
N TRP A 169 14.77 24.77 -3.23
CA TRP A 169 15.82 24.66 -2.20
C TRP A 169 17.19 24.35 -2.79
N GLY A 170 17.25 23.54 -3.85
CA GLY A 170 18.49 23.27 -4.59
C GLY A 170 19.14 24.52 -5.18
N GLY A 171 18.34 25.53 -5.56
CA GLY A 171 18.84 26.82 -6.07
C GLY A 171 19.35 27.78 -4.99
N VAL A 172 18.86 27.67 -3.76
CA VAL A 172 19.22 28.57 -2.63
C VAL A 172 20.62 28.25 -2.05
N GLY A 173 21.14 27.05 -2.28
CA GLY A 173 22.35 26.52 -1.63
C GLY A 173 23.70 27.16 -2.00
N ALA A 174 23.77 28.14 -2.89
CA ALA A 174 25.06 28.62 -3.41
C ALA A 174 25.71 29.82 -2.67
N GLY A 175 25.04 30.46 -1.69
CA GLY A 175 25.39 31.87 -1.40
C GLY A 175 25.73 32.33 0.02
N LYS A 176 25.30 31.69 1.12
CA LYS A 176 25.55 32.26 2.47
C LYS A 176 25.85 31.21 3.53
N PRO A 177 27.00 31.32 4.25
CA PRO A 177 27.28 30.49 5.41
C PRO A 177 26.31 30.85 6.53
N LYS A 178 25.54 29.87 6.99
CA LYS A 178 24.66 30.00 8.16
C LYS A 178 25.50 30.09 9.45
N PRO A 179 24.97 30.67 10.54
CA PRO A 179 25.63 30.67 11.83
C PRO A 179 26.00 29.23 12.23
N ARG A 180 27.27 29.03 12.63
CA ARG A 180 27.84 27.70 12.92
C ARG A 180 27.05 26.94 14.01
N SER A 181 26.48 27.64 14.98
CA SER A 181 25.70 27.07 16.08
C SER A 181 24.36 26.46 15.64
N GLU A 182 23.56 27.17 14.83
CA GLU A 182 22.29 26.63 14.30
C GLU A 182 22.51 25.46 13.34
N THR A 183 23.60 25.50 12.59
CA THR A 183 23.98 24.45 11.63
C THR A 183 24.32 23.16 12.37
N LEU A 184 25.06 23.23 13.48
CA LEU A 184 25.39 22.07 14.32
C LEU A 184 24.16 21.48 15.02
N ILE A 185 23.25 22.32 15.55
CA ILE A 185 22.01 21.84 16.20
C ILE A 185 21.12 21.11 15.18
N ARG A 186 20.95 21.67 13.98
CA ARG A 186 20.17 21.03 12.91
C ARG A 186 20.83 19.74 12.42
N ALA A 187 22.14 19.72 12.21
CA ALA A 187 22.85 18.51 11.81
C ALA A 187 22.61 17.37 12.81
N ARG A 188 22.66 17.68 14.12
CA ARG A 188 22.42 16.69 15.19
C ARG A 188 20.99 16.15 15.19
N MET A 189 19.97 17.02 15.06
CA MET A 189 18.56 16.61 14.98
C MET A 189 18.25 15.83 13.68
N ASN A 190 18.85 16.24 12.57
CA ASN A 190 18.69 15.58 11.27
C ASN A 190 19.32 14.19 11.29
N LEU A 191 20.48 14.03 11.92
CA LEU A 191 21.20 12.77 12.02
C LEU A 191 20.36 11.66 12.65
N GLU A 192 19.76 11.93 13.81
CA GLU A 192 18.90 10.95 14.49
C GLU A 192 17.68 10.56 13.63
N ALA A 193 17.01 11.57 13.05
CA ALA A 193 15.86 11.33 12.18
C ALA A 193 16.23 10.58 10.89
N ASN A 194 17.38 10.89 10.29
CA ASN A 194 17.86 10.26 9.08
C ASN A 194 18.34 8.83 9.33
N TYR A 195 18.98 8.55 10.47
CA TYR A 195 19.32 7.19 10.89
C TYR A 195 18.08 6.33 11.08
N GLU A 196 17.04 6.85 11.74
CA GLU A 196 15.80 6.09 11.91
C GLU A 196 15.08 5.85 10.56
N ARG A 197 15.09 6.83 9.65
CA ARG A 197 14.59 6.64 8.28
C ARG A 197 15.40 5.60 7.51
N LEU A 198 16.73 5.62 7.63
CA LEU A 198 17.63 4.67 6.99
C LEU A 198 17.35 3.26 7.51
N ARG A 199 17.20 3.10 8.83
CA ARG A 199 16.86 1.82 9.47
C ARG A 199 15.54 1.26 8.91
N LYS A 200 14.49 2.08 8.85
CA LYS A 200 13.18 1.68 8.28
C LYS A 200 13.29 1.33 6.80
N ALA A 201 14.02 2.13 6.02
CA ALA A 201 14.20 1.90 4.59
C ALA A 201 14.96 0.60 4.32
N ARG A 202 16.01 0.29 5.10
CA ARG A 202 16.75 -0.97 5.02
C ARG A 202 15.87 -2.18 5.37
N GLY A 203 15.07 -2.10 6.44
CA GLY A 203 14.12 -3.17 6.78
C GLY A 203 13.05 -3.36 5.70
N ALA A 204 12.56 -2.28 5.08
CA ALA A 204 11.65 -2.39 3.95
C ALA A 204 12.33 -3.03 2.73
N LEU A 205 13.56 -2.65 2.41
CA LEU A 205 14.34 -3.22 1.30
C LEU A 205 14.52 -4.73 1.48
N GLU A 206 14.92 -5.17 2.67
CA GLU A 206 15.09 -6.59 3.01
C GLU A 206 13.78 -7.37 2.79
N ASN A 207 12.66 -6.86 3.29
CA ASN A 207 11.35 -7.50 3.09
C ASN A 207 10.99 -7.66 1.61
N PHE A 208 11.23 -6.62 0.79
CA PHE A 208 10.98 -6.71 -0.65
C PHE A 208 11.95 -7.66 -1.36
N GLN A 209 13.21 -7.76 -0.92
CA GLN A 209 14.18 -8.72 -1.45
C GLN A 209 13.75 -10.16 -1.16
N ILE A 210 13.30 -10.46 0.06
CA ILE A 210 12.73 -11.76 0.43
C ILE A 210 11.50 -12.07 -0.46
N GLY A 211 10.60 -11.10 -0.61
CA GLY A 211 9.43 -11.25 -1.47
C GLY A 211 9.78 -11.55 -2.94
N ARG A 212 10.77 -10.84 -3.48
CA ARG A 212 11.31 -11.08 -4.83
C ARG A 212 11.85 -12.50 -4.97
N ASP A 213 12.60 -12.98 -3.99
CA ASP A 213 13.24 -14.30 -4.04
C ASP A 213 12.19 -15.43 -3.94
N HIS A 214 11.11 -15.22 -3.19
CA HIS A 214 9.94 -16.11 -3.22
C HIS A 214 9.28 -16.15 -4.60
N ILE A 215 9.06 -15.00 -5.24
CA ILE A 215 8.46 -14.95 -6.59
C ILE A 215 9.36 -15.66 -7.61
N ARG A 216 10.69 -15.46 -7.53
CA ARG A 216 11.67 -16.16 -8.38
C ARG A 216 11.63 -17.68 -8.18
N THR A 217 11.52 -18.13 -6.94
CA THR A 217 11.39 -19.56 -6.58
C THR A 217 10.07 -20.15 -7.11
N PHE A 218 8.99 -19.40 -7.05
CA PHE A 218 7.73 -19.82 -7.66
C PHE A 218 7.86 -19.93 -9.18
N LEU A 219 8.45 -18.94 -9.84
CA LEU A 219 8.64 -18.93 -11.30
C LEU A 219 9.52 -20.07 -11.80
N SER A 220 10.50 -20.55 -11.02
CA SER A 220 11.37 -21.68 -11.42
C SER A 220 10.64 -23.03 -11.43
N THR A 221 9.50 -23.14 -10.75
CA THR A 221 8.72 -24.38 -10.60
C THR A 221 7.34 -24.32 -11.24
N ALA A 222 6.86 -23.12 -11.59
CA ALA A 222 5.55 -22.89 -12.17
C ALA A 222 5.41 -23.48 -13.59
N ARG A 223 4.37 -24.27 -13.81
CA ARG A 223 4.02 -24.87 -15.11
C ARG A 223 2.80 -24.24 -15.78
N ASP A 224 2.04 -23.45 -15.04
CA ASP A 224 0.82 -22.79 -15.52
C ASP A 224 1.19 -21.44 -16.16
N PRO A 225 1.03 -21.27 -17.49
CA PRO A 225 1.46 -20.06 -18.19
C PRO A 225 0.74 -18.80 -17.74
N VAL A 226 -0.52 -18.90 -17.28
CA VAL A 226 -1.28 -17.74 -16.80
C VAL A 226 -0.75 -17.29 -15.44
N LYS A 227 -0.50 -18.23 -14.53
CA LYS A 227 0.10 -17.92 -13.22
C LYS A 227 1.54 -17.42 -13.38
N THR A 228 2.30 -17.96 -14.33
CA THR A 228 3.66 -17.50 -14.66
C THR A 228 3.66 -16.06 -15.16
N ALA A 229 2.79 -15.70 -16.11
CA ALA A 229 2.70 -14.32 -16.62
C ALA A 229 2.32 -13.33 -15.51
N SER A 230 1.36 -13.69 -14.65
CA SER A 230 0.99 -12.86 -13.49
C SER A 230 2.16 -12.67 -12.52
N ALA A 231 2.90 -13.74 -12.22
CA ALA A 231 4.04 -13.69 -11.30
C ALA A 231 5.22 -12.90 -11.89
N GLN A 232 5.42 -12.92 -13.21
CA GLN A 232 6.41 -12.07 -13.90
C GLN A 232 6.10 -10.58 -13.76
N THR A 233 4.83 -10.19 -13.91
CA THR A 233 4.40 -8.80 -13.68
C THR A 233 4.67 -8.37 -12.23
N GLN A 234 4.29 -9.21 -11.26
CA GLN A 234 4.56 -8.93 -9.84
C GLN A 234 6.05 -8.83 -9.53
N LEU A 235 6.88 -9.67 -10.16
CA LEU A 235 8.33 -9.62 -10.03
C LEU A 235 8.87 -8.27 -10.52
N ALA A 236 8.46 -7.82 -11.71
CA ALA A 236 8.90 -6.55 -12.27
C ALA A 236 8.49 -5.36 -11.38
N GLU A 237 7.26 -5.34 -10.88
CA GLU A 237 6.80 -4.31 -9.93
C GLU A 237 7.63 -4.31 -8.63
N THR A 238 7.92 -5.50 -8.10
CA THR A 238 8.73 -5.67 -6.89
C THR A 238 10.18 -5.20 -7.11
N GLU A 239 10.77 -5.51 -8.26
CA GLU A 239 12.13 -5.09 -8.62
C GLU A 239 12.23 -3.58 -8.84
N ALA A 240 11.22 -2.96 -9.45
CA ALA A 240 11.11 -1.51 -9.56
C ALA A 240 11.06 -0.87 -8.16
N ARG A 241 10.26 -1.43 -7.23
CA ARG A 241 10.15 -0.93 -5.86
C ARG A 241 11.46 -1.06 -5.08
N ILE A 242 12.19 -2.17 -5.25
CA ILE A 242 13.52 -2.38 -4.67
C ILE A 242 14.51 -1.31 -5.15
N THR A 243 14.47 -0.99 -6.45
CA THR A 243 15.32 0.03 -7.07
C THR A 243 15.04 1.40 -6.47
N ASP A 244 13.77 1.79 -6.36
CA ASP A 244 13.36 3.06 -5.74
C ASP A 244 13.81 3.17 -4.29
N ILE A 245 13.60 2.11 -3.48
CA ILE A 245 14.00 2.11 -2.07
C ILE A 245 15.53 2.20 -1.94
N SER A 246 16.27 1.47 -2.77
CA SER A 246 17.73 1.48 -2.79
C SER A 246 18.29 2.86 -3.17
N ALA A 247 17.68 3.54 -4.14
CA ALA A 247 18.03 4.93 -4.47
C ALA A 247 17.75 5.88 -3.29
N GLY A 248 16.62 5.67 -2.59
CA GLY A 248 16.29 6.41 -1.37
C GLY A 248 17.30 6.20 -0.23
N ILE A 249 17.76 4.96 -0.03
CA ILE A 249 18.80 4.61 0.96
C ILE A 249 20.11 5.34 0.65
N ARG A 250 20.59 5.30 -0.60
CA ARG A 250 21.81 6.01 -1.01
C ARG A 250 21.72 7.52 -0.75
N LYS A 251 20.54 8.11 -0.95
CA LYS A 251 20.29 9.53 -0.66
C LYS A 251 20.37 9.81 0.84
N LEU A 252 19.77 8.97 1.67
CA LEU A 252 19.82 9.09 3.13
C LEU A 252 21.27 8.93 3.65
N GLU A 253 22.01 7.96 3.15
CA GLU A 253 23.41 7.74 3.51
C GLU A 253 24.28 8.96 3.17
N ARG A 254 24.03 9.60 2.02
CA ARG A 254 24.71 10.84 1.65
C ARG A 254 24.40 11.98 2.63
N TRP A 255 23.13 12.19 2.96
CA TRP A 255 22.74 13.24 3.92
C TRP A 255 23.32 13.00 5.31
N ILE A 256 23.35 11.76 5.77
CA ILE A 256 23.99 11.39 7.04
C ILE A 256 25.49 11.73 6.99
N ALA A 257 26.18 11.35 5.91
CA ALA A 257 27.61 11.65 5.76
C ALA A 257 27.90 13.16 5.76
N GLU A 258 27.07 13.95 5.06
CA GLU A 258 27.15 15.42 5.05
C GLU A 258 26.94 16.01 6.45
N ASP A 259 25.89 15.57 7.17
CA ASP A 259 25.60 16.02 8.54
C ASP A 259 26.73 15.61 9.51
N GLU A 260 27.34 14.43 9.35
CA GLU A 260 28.48 13.98 10.15
C GLU A 260 29.75 14.80 9.90
N GLN A 261 30.03 15.16 8.65
CA GLN A 261 31.16 16.04 8.29
C GLN A 261 30.99 17.41 8.95
N ILE A 262 29.80 17.99 8.86
CA ILE A 262 29.44 19.25 9.52
C ILE A 262 29.69 19.19 11.03
N LEU A 263 29.28 18.09 11.70
CA LEU A 263 29.53 17.91 13.13
C LEU A 263 31.00 17.70 13.49
N LYS A 264 31.78 17.09 12.59
CA LYS A 264 33.25 16.93 12.73
C LYS A 264 34.01 18.23 12.44
N GLY A 265 33.34 19.26 11.91
CA GLY A 265 33.93 20.56 11.58
C GLY A 265 34.84 20.51 10.35
N GLN A 266 34.62 19.53 9.46
CA GLN A 266 35.27 19.38 8.16
C GLN A 266 34.35 19.88 7.05
#